data_AF-A0A9D9E2X6-F1
#
_entry.id   AF-A0A9D9E2X6-F1
#
_cell.length_a   1.000
_cell.length_b   1.000
_cell.length_c   1.000
_cell.angle_alpha   90.00
_cell.angle_beta   90.00
_cell.angle_gamma   90.00
#
_symmetry.space_group_name_H-M   'P 1'
#
loop_
_entity.id
_entity.type
_entity.pdbx_description
1 polymer ?
#
loop_
_entity_poly.entity_id
_entity_poly.type
_entity_poly.pdbx_seq_one_letter_code
_entity_poly.pdbx_strand_id
1 'polypeptide(L)'
;MKTALDDFIMQRRGIYGVLHVAILILSVILVIAISIDTFKSDTDVVSETYLNIQLWICLFFLADFFIEWVLAARKWVYLASHAVFFIISIPYLNIFRYADIVFPPETEYMLRFIPLIRGGYALVIVVGQLFYNRASSLLVTYMTLLGAAVYFSSLLFYVLEHDLNPMVKGYGDALWWALMDVTTVGSNIYAVTVAGKGMSVALAAVGMMMFPVFTVYITSLVQRGNGNGKPQQ
;
A
#
# COMPACT_ATOMS: atom_id res chain seq x y z
N MET A 1 -37.24 -20.34 13.76
CA MET A 1 -36.99 -19.14 14.58
C MET A 1 -35.61 -18.63 14.19
N LYS A 2 -35.54 -17.73 13.19
CA LYS A 2 -34.27 -17.08 12.81
C LYS A 2 -33.92 -16.11 13.94
N THR A 3 -32.85 -16.41 14.65
CA THR A 3 -32.46 -15.67 15.85
C THR A 3 -31.86 -14.33 15.46
N ALA A 4 -32.20 -13.25 16.16
CA ALA A 4 -31.61 -11.92 15.98
C ALA A 4 -30.06 -11.91 16.05
N LEU A 5 -29.47 -12.99 16.59
CA LEU A 5 -28.03 -13.25 16.59
C LEU A 5 -27.48 -13.54 15.17
N ASP A 6 -28.24 -14.22 14.31
CA ASP A 6 -27.85 -14.48 12.92
C ASP A 6 -27.91 -13.20 12.08
N ASP A 7 -28.93 -12.37 12.30
CA ASP A 7 -29.01 -11.04 11.67
C ASP A 7 -27.89 -10.12 12.17
N PHE A 8 -27.51 -10.18 13.45
CA PHE A 8 -26.37 -9.43 13.99
C PHE A 8 -25.01 -9.90 13.44
N ILE A 9 -24.82 -11.21 13.25
CA ILE A 9 -23.60 -11.80 12.68
C ILE A 9 -23.51 -11.52 11.16
N MET A 10 -24.63 -11.54 10.45
CA MET A 10 -24.70 -11.24 9.02
C MET A 10 -24.57 -9.74 8.74
N GLN A 11 -25.14 -8.88 9.60
CA GLN A 11 -24.96 -7.43 9.57
C GLN A 11 -23.53 -7.02 9.91
N ARG A 12 -22.85 -7.72 10.84
CA ARG A 12 -21.40 -7.54 11.11
C ARG A 12 -20.59 -7.75 9.83
N ARG A 13 -20.81 -8.81 9.06
CA ARG A 13 -20.11 -9.05 7.77
C ARG A 13 -20.35 -7.94 6.74
N GLY A 14 -21.55 -7.37 6.71
CA GLY A 14 -21.87 -6.25 5.80
C GLY A 14 -21.15 -4.95 6.18
N ILE A 15 -21.17 -4.59 7.46
CA ILE A 15 -20.54 -3.35 7.97
C ILE A 15 -19.01 -3.40 7.78
N TYR A 16 -18.35 -4.50 8.13
CA TYR A 16 -16.90 -4.65 7.89
C TYR A 16 -16.58 -4.60 6.39
N GLY A 17 -17.43 -5.17 5.54
CA GLY A 17 -17.26 -5.10 4.09
C GLY A 17 -17.32 -3.66 3.55
N VAL A 18 -18.30 -2.88 4.00
CA VAL A 18 -18.44 -1.46 3.61
C VAL A 18 -17.27 -0.63 4.14
N LEU A 19 -16.85 -0.88 5.37
CA LEU A 19 -15.74 -0.16 6.01
C LEU A 19 -14.41 -0.43 5.29
N HIS A 20 -14.13 -1.69 4.94
CA HIS A 20 -12.97 -2.04 4.11
C HIS A 20 -13.00 -1.41 2.72
N VAL A 21 -14.17 -1.34 2.06
CA VAL A 21 -14.30 -0.65 0.76
C VAL A 21 -14.08 0.86 0.91
N ALA A 22 -14.56 1.47 1.99
CA ALA A 22 -14.30 2.87 2.29
C ALA A 22 -12.81 3.15 2.52
N ILE A 23 -12.11 2.29 3.27
CA ILE A 23 -10.65 2.37 3.48
C ILE A 23 -9.91 2.27 2.15
N LEU A 24 -10.34 1.38 1.25
CA LEU A 24 -9.77 1.26 -0.09
C LEU A 24 -9.87 2.58 -0.84
N ILE A 25 -11.07 3.14 -0.94
CA ILE A 25 -11.32 4.39 -1.67
C ILE A 25 -10.47 5.51 -1.05
N LEU A 26 -10.42 5.60 0.28
CA LEU A 26 -9.62 6.59 0.99
C LEU A 26 -8.11 6.39 0.80
N SER A 27 -7.63 5.14 0.72
CA SER A 27 -6.23 4.83 0.42
C SER A 27 -5.84 5.25 -0.99
N VAL A 28 -6.71 5.03 -1.97
CA VAL A 28 -6.51 5.48 -3.36
C VAL A 28 -6.53 7.00 -3.44
N ILE A 29 -7.49 7.65 -2.79
CA ILE A 29 -7.56 9.12 -2.70
C ILE A 29 -6.29 9.68 -2.06
N LEU A 30 -5.80 9.04 -0.99
CA LEU A 30 -4.56 9.45 -0.31
C LEU A 30 -3.36 9.36 -1.25
N VAL A 31 -3.25 8.28 -2.03
CA VAL A 31 -2.17 8.08 -3.00
C VAL A 31 -2.22 9.12 -4.12
N ILE A 32 -3.43 9.41 -4.64
CA ILE A 32 -3.65 10.46 -5.63
C ILE A 32 -3.30 11.84 -5.05
N ALA A 33 -3.69 12.12 -3.80
CA ALA A 33 -3.38 13.37 -3.13
C ALA A 33 -1.87 13.56 -2.95
N ILE A 34 -1.15 12.51 -2.51
CA ILE A 34 0.31 12.52 -2.44
C ILE A 34 0.91 12.75 -3.83
N SER A 35 0.43 12.05 -4.86
CA SER A 35 0.93 12.23 -6.22
C SER A 35 0.76 13.66 -6.71
N ILE A 36 -0.43 14.26 -6.52
CA ILE A 36 -0.69 15.64 -6.93
C ILE A 36 0.20 16.63 -6.16
N ASP A 37 0.38 16.43 -4.86
CA ASP A 37 1.25 17.29 -4.04
C ASP A 37 2.71 17.17 -4.47
N THR A 38 3.20 15.94 -4.74
CA THR A 38 4.55 15.69 -5.29
C THR A 38 4.77 16.36 -6.66
N PHE A 39 3.77 16.36 -7.55
CA PHE A 39 3.91 16.96 -8.88
C PHE A 39 3.65 18.48 -8.92
N LYS A 40 3.00 19.06 -7.90
CA LYS A 40 2.71 20.50 -7.85
C LYS A 40 3.66 21.30 -6.96
N SER A 41 4.35 20.66 -6.02
CA SER A 41 5.26 21.35 -5.09
C SER A 41 6.67 21.46 -5.67
N ASP A 42 6.84 22.35 -6.65
CA ASP A 42 8.16 22.95 -7.00
C ASP A 42 8.64 23.95 -5.90
N THR A 43 7.92 24.04 -4.78
CA THR A 43 8.20 24.95 -3.66
C THR A 43 8.14 24.18 -2.35
N ASP A 44 9.18 24.28 -1.54
CA ASP A 44 9.46 23.55 -0.28
C ASP A 44 8.36 23.50 0.80
N VAL A 45 7.18 24.10 0.58
CA VAL A 45 6.10 24.22 1.57
C VAL A 45 4.95 23.27 1.25
N VAL A 46 4.62 22.39 2.20
CA VAL A 46 3.45 21.50 2.12
C VAL A 46 2.17 22.32 2.04
N SER A 47 1.32 22.06 1.04
CA SER A 47 0.09 22.82 0.83
C SER A 47 -0.89 22.64 2.00
N GLU A 48 -1.54 23.72 2.46
CA GLU A 48 -2.53 23.65 3.54
C GLU A 48 -3.69 22.71 3.21
N THR A 49 -4.07 22.70 1.92
CA THR A 49 -5.10 21.81 1.38
C THR A 49 -4.72 20.34 1.56
N TYR A 50 -3.46 19.97 1.27
CA TYR A 50 -2.97 18.61 1.46
C TYR A 50 -3.04 18.19 2.93
N LEU A 51 -2.57 19.05 3.84
CA LEU A 51 -2.60 18.76 5.28
C LEU A 51 -4.02 18.58 5.82
N ASN A 52 -4.96 19.42 5.40
CA ASN A 52 -6.37 19.29 5.78
C ASN A 52 -6.98 17.97 5.26
N ILE A 53 -6.75 17.63 3.98
CA ILE A 53 -7.21 16.35 3.41
C ILE A 53 -6.58 15.18 4.18
N GLN A 54 -5.28 15.25 4.44
CA GLN A 54 -4.55 14.21 5.14
C GLN A 54 -5.10 13.98 6.55
N LEU A 55 -5.41 15.04 7.31
CA LEU A 55 -5.98 14.95 8.64
C LEU A 55 -7.33 14.23 8.63
N TRP A 56 -8.23 14.56 7.70
CA TRP A 56 -9.53 13.89 7.59
C TRP A 56 -9.39 12.39 7.28
N ILE A 57 -8.47 12.02 6.39
CA ILE A 57 -8.19 10.62 6.07
C ILE A 57 -7.59 9.89 7.28
N CYS A 58 -6.66 10.53 8.02
CA CYS A 58 -6.11 9.97 9.26
C CYS A 58 -7.20 9.70 10.29
N LEU A 59 -8.09 10.68 10.51
CA LEU A 59 -9.17 10.58 11.47
C LEU A 59 -10.14 9.44 11.12
N PHE A 60 -10.40 9.23 9.82
CA PHE A 60 -11.21 8.11 9.37
C PHE A 60 -10.54 6.75 9.65
N PHE A 61 -9.25 6.58 9.34
CA PHE A 61 -8.52 5.33 9.64
C PHE A 61 -8.41 5.07 11.14
N LEU A 62 -8.22 6.13 11.94
CA LEU A 62 -8.19 6.02 13.39
C LEU A 62 -9.57 5.58 13.93
N ALA A 63 -10.65 6.16 13.40
CA ALA A 63 -12.01 5.78 13.78
C ALA A 63 -12.31 4.32 13.43
N ASP A 64 -11.94 3.88 12.22
CA ASP A 64 -12.02 2.48 11.80
C ASP A 64 -11.29 1.53 12.77
N PHE A 65 -10.03 1.84 13.07
CA PHE A 65 -9.23 1.07 14.04
C PHE A 65 -9.91 0.97 15.40
N PHE A 66 -10.47 2.07 15.92
CA PHE A 66 -11.16 2.07 17.20
C PHE A 66 -12.47 1.29 17.16
N ILE A 67 -13.23 1.37 16.06
CA ILE A 67 -14.46 0.59 15.86
C ILE A 67 -14.13 -0.90 15.92
N GLU A 68 -13.15 -1.36 15.13
CA GLU A 68 -12.73 -2.76 15.13
C GLU A 68 -12.16 -3.21 16.48
N TRP A 69 -11.37 -2.36 17.14
CA TRP A 69 -10.81 -2.65 18.46
C TRP A 69 -11.89 -2.82 19.54
N VAL A 70 -12.95 -2.00 19.52
CA VAL A 70 -14.09 -2.13 20.44
C VAL A 70 -14.90 -3.39 20.15
N LEU A 71 -15.03 -3.77 18.88
CA LEU A 71 -15.78 -4.95 18.44
C LEU A 71 -15.01 -6.28 18.60
N ALA A 72 -13.69 -6.22 18.78
CA ALA A 72 -12.81 -7.37 18.90
C ALA A 72 -12.99 -8.10 20.26
N ALA A 73 -13.15 -9.43 20.20
CA ALA A 73 -13.31 -10.26 21.40
C ALA A 73 -12.07 -10.24 22.33
N ARG A 74 -10.87 -10.02 21.78
CA ARG A 74 -9.59 -9.96 22.53
C ARG A 74 -8.84 -8.66 22.21
N LYS A 75 -9.16 -7.61 22.95
CA LYS A 75 -8.67 -6.22 22.76
C LYS A 75 -7.14 -6.11 22.64
N TRP A 76 -6.41 -6.79 23.52
CA TRP A 76 -4.94 -6.71 23.57
C TRP A 76 -4.27 -7.42 22.40
N VAL A 77 -4.80 -8.57 21.97
CA VAL A 77 -4.28 -9.32 20.82
C VAL A 77 -4.53 -8.51 19.54
N TYR A 78 -5.72 -7.91 19.41
CA TYR A 78 -6.05 -7.06 18.27
C TYR A 78 -5.14 -5.83 18.21
N LEU A 79 -4.90 -5.16 19.35
CA LEU A 79 -4.00 -4.02 19.44
C LEU A 79 -2.57 -4.40 19.04
N ALA A 80 -2.05 -5.54 19.52
CA ALA A 80 -0.71 -6.00 19.18
C ALA A 80 -0.56 -6.36 17.69
N SER A 81 -1.58 -6.98 17.09
CA SER A 81 -1.53 -7.36 15.67
C SER A 81 -1.67 -6.17 14.71
N HIS A 82 -2.38 -5.11 15.10
CA HIS A 82 -2.64 -3.92 14.28
C HIS A 82 -1.90 -2.67 14.76
N ALA A 83 -0.92 -2.81 15.66
CA ALA A 83 -0.18 -1.68 16.23
C ALA A 83 0.50 -0.81 15.16
N VAL A 84 1.02 -1.44 14.11
CA VAL A 84 1.64 -0.76 12.97
C VAL A 84 0.63 0.13 12.25
N PHE A 85 -0.59 -0.37 12.00
CA PHE A 85 -1.67 0.42 11.38
C PHE A 85 -2.05 1.63 12.23
N PHE A 86 -2.17 1.43 13.55
CA PHE A 86 -2.49 2.50 14.49
C PHE A 86 -1.43 3.61 14.47
N ILE A 87 -0.15 3.24 14.62
CA ILE A 87 0.97 4.20 14.62
C ILE A 87 0.98 5.00 13.33
N ILE A 88 0.80 4.33 12.19
CA ILE A 88 0.86 4.96 10.88
C ILE A 88 -0.35 5.87 10.62
N SER A 89 -1.52 5.56 11.20
CA SER A 89 -2.76 6.34 11.03
C SER A 89 -2.76 7.68 11.75
N ILE A 90 -1.77 7.97 12.59
CA ILE A 90 -1.66 9.22 13.35
C ILE A 90 -1.22 10.37 12.40
N PRO A 91 -1.90 11.54 12.41
CA PRO A 91 -1.58 12.67 11.54
C PRO A 91 -0.35 13.47 12.03
N TYR A 92 0.85 12.86 12.01
CA TYR A 92 2.08 13.50 12.54
C TYR A 92 2.37 14.87 11.93
N LEU A 93 2.28 15.01 10.60
CA LEU A 93 2.54 16.28 9.91
C LEU A 93 1.61 17.41 10.39
N ASN A 94 0.33 17.12 10.66
CA ASN A 94 -0.60 18.10 11.21
C ASN A 94 -0.33 18.42 12.67
N ILE A 95 0.06 17.42 13.48
CA ILE A 95 0.37 17.61 14.90
C ILE A 95 1.59 18.51 15.05
N PHE A 96 2.65 18.26 14.29
CA PHE A 96 3.87 19.06 14.36
C PHE A 96 3.65 20.50 13.89
N ARG A 97 2.84 20.69 12.85
CA ARG A 97 2.45 22.02 12.38
C ARG A 97 1.59 22.78 13.39
N TYR A 98 0.64 22.12 14.05
CA TYR A 98 -0.19 22.76 15.07
C TYR A 98 0.57 23.07 16.36
N ALA A 99 1.61 22.27 16.67
CA ALA A 99 2.46 22.45 17.84
C ALA A 99 3.60 23.46 17.62
N ASP A 100 3.72 24.07 16.43
CA ASP A 100 4.83 24.95 16.04
C ASP A 100 6.23 24.35 16.32
N ILE A 101 6.34 23.02 16.28
CA ILE A 101 7.62 22.32 16.49
C ILE A 101 8.35 22.35 15.16
N VAL A 102 9.29 23.28 15.02
CA VAL A 102 10.17 23.38 13.85
C VAL A 102 11.23 22.28 13.96
N PHE A 103 11.15 21.29 13.09
CA PHE A 103 12.17 20.26 12.96
C PHE A 103 13.29 20.71 12.04
N PRO A 104 14.52 20.19 12.20
CA PRO A 104 15.53 20.28 11.17
C PRO A 104 14.99 19.81 9.80
N PRO A 105 15.41 20.41 8.68
CA PRO A 105 14.90 20.07 7.34
C PRO A 105 14.95 18.57 7.06
N GLU A 106 16.03 17.90 7.46
CA GLU A 106 16.24 16.46 7.28
C GLU A 106 15.11 15.61 7.91
N THR A 107 14.66 15.98 9.10
CA THR A 107 13.56 15.31 9.81
C THR A 107 12.21 15.63 9.20
N GLU A 108 11.98 16.85 8.72
CA GLU A 108 10.73 17.21 8.04
C GLU A 108 10.58 16.43 6.73
N TYR A 109 11.67 16.26 5.98
CA TYR A 109 11.73 15.35 4.83
C TYR A 109 11.42 13.91 5.23
N MET A 110 11.98 13.39 6.33
CA MET A 110 11.67 12.03 6.78
C MET A 110 10.19 11.84 7.14
N LEU A 111 9.56 12.87 7.71
CA LEU A 111 8.15 12.83 8.11
C LEU A 111 7.19 12.85 6.92
N ARG A 112 7.63 13.35 5.75
CA ARG A 112 6.87 13.25 4.49
C ARG A 112 6.74 11.81 3.98
N PHE A 113 7.53 10.86 4.49
CA PHE A 113 7.39 9.44 4.13
C PHE A 113 6.30 8.70 4.89
N ILE A 114 5.89 9.18 6.09
CA ILE A 114 4.87 8.50 6.89
C ILE A 114 3.54 8.36 6.14
N PRO A 115 3.02 9.40 5.45
CA PRO A 115 1.83 9.28 4.62
C PRO A 115 1.97 8.25 3.50
N LEU A 116 3.17 8.09 2.92
CA LEU A 116 3.40 7.13 1.85
C LEU A 116 3.44 5.69 2.35
N ILE A 117 4.14 5.44 3.47
CA ILE A 117 4.14 4.15 4.16
C ILE A 117 2.71 3.73 4.52
N ARG A 118 1.88 4.70 4.93
CA ARG A 118 0.44 4.50 5.16
C ARG A 118 -0.33 4.08 3.93
N GLY A 119 -0.16 4.79 2.81
CA GLY A 119 -0.81 4.45 1.55
C GLY A 119 -0.43 3.03 1.08
N GLY A 120 0.86 2.70 1.16
CA GLY A 120 1.37 1.37 0.81
C GLY A 120 0.83 0.26 1.72
N TYR A 121 0.82 0.47 3.04
CA TYR A 121 0.30 -0.50 3.99
C TYR A 121 -1.22 -0.72 3.85
N ALA A 122 -1.99 0.37 3.66
CA ALA A 122 -3.42 0.29 3.41
C ALA A 122 -3.72 -0.50 2.12
N LEU A 123 -2.94 -0.25 1.06
CA LEU A 123 -3.05 -1.00 -0.18
C LEU A 123 -2.74 -2.49 0.01
N VAL A 124 -1.67 -2.86 0.73
CA VAL A 124 -1.31 -4.27 0.96
C VAL A 124 -2.43 -5.03 1.67
N ILE A 125 -3.00 -4.44 2.73
CA ILE A 125 -4.15 -5.05 3.44
C ILE A 125 -5.32 -5.23 2.49
N VAL A 126 -5.66 -4.17 1.76
CA VAL A 126 -6.86 -4.13 0.94
C VAL A 126 -6.75 -5.05 -0.28
N VAL A 127 -5.60 -5.11 -0.94
CA VAL A 127 -5.36 -6.05 -2.03
C VAL A 127 -5.36 -7.49 -1.48
N GLY A 128 -4.81 -7.73 -0.28
CA GLY A 128 -4.95 -9.03 0.38
C GLY A 128 -6.43 -9.45 0.58
N GLN A 129 -7.30 -8.51 0.95
CA GLN A 129 -8.70 -8.76 1.27
C GLN A 129 -9.62 -8.85 0.03
N LEU A 130 -9.47 -7.95 -0.95
CA LEU A 130 -10.26 -7.94 -2.20
C LEU A 130 -10.15 -9.24 -2.98
N PHE A 131 -8.98 -9.88 -2.89
CA PHE A 131 -8.65 -11.08 -3.65
C PHE A 131 -8.72 -12.38 -2.82
N TYR A 132 -8.89 -12.29 -1.50
CA TYR A 132 -9.25 -13.46 -0.67
C TYR A 132 -10.69 -13.92 -0.94
N ASN A 133 -11.61 -12.99 -1.24
CA ASN A 133 -13.04 -13.28 -1.30
C ASN A 133 -13.58 -13.49 -2.73
N ARG A 134 -12.82 -13.13 -3.77
CA ARG A 134 -13.13 -13.47 -5.15
C ARG A 134 -12.05 -14.41 -5.65
N ALA A 135 -12.46 -15.57 -6.17
CA ALA A 135 -11.66 -16.48 -6.97
C ALA A 135 -11.19 -15.81 -8.28
N SER A 136 -10.48 -14.69 -8.17
CA SER A 136 -9.63 -14.17 -9.22
C SER A 136 -8.50 -15.18 -9.40
N SER A 137 -8.14 -15.47 -10.64
CA SER A 137 -7.01 -16.36 -10.91
C SER A 137 -5.80 -15.85 -10.12
N LEU A 138 -5.04 -16.75 -9.49
CA LEU A 138 -3.83 -16.40 -8.72
C LEU A 138 -2.95 -15.37 -9.46
N LEU A 139 -2.92 -15.47 -10.79
CA LEU A 139 -2.25 -14.54 -11.69
C LEU A 139 -2.80 -13.10 -11.62
N VAL A 140 -4.12 -12.87 -11.65
CA VAL A 140 -4.71 -11.51 -11.64
C VAL A 140 -4.44 -10.78 -10.33
N THR A 141 -4.60 -11.47 -9.20
CA THR A 141 -4.25 -10.92 -7.88
C THR A 141 -2.77 -10.55 -7.83
N TYR A 142 -1.91 -11.44 -8.33
CA TYR A 142 -0.48 -11.22 -8.32
C TYR A 142 -0.06 -10.06 -9.24
N MET A 143 -0.62 -9.97 -10.45
CA MET A 143 -0.38 -8.84 -11.38
C MET A 143 -0.84 -7.51 -10.79
N THR A 144 -1.95 -7.51 -10.06
CA THR A 144 -2.45 -6.30 -9.38
C THR A 144 -1.50 -5.88 -8.25
N LEU A 145 -1.05 -6.82 -7.41
CA LEU A 145 -0.07 -6.58 -6.36
C LEU A 145 1.27 -6.08 -6.92
N LEU A 146 1.73 -6.68 -8.01
CA LEU A 146 2.99 -6.31 -8.64
C LEU A 146 2.90 -4.92 -9.29
N GLY A 147 1.82 -4.62 -10.02
CA GLY A 147 1.59 -3.28 -10.58
C GLY A 147 1.52 -2.20 -9.50
N ALA A 148 0.85 -2.51 -8.39
CA ALA A 148 0.87 -1.68 -7.19
C ALA A 148 2.30 -1.49 -6.63
N ALA A 149 3.04 -2.57 -6.40
CA ALA A 149 4.39 -2.52 -5.86
C ALA A 149 5.35 -1.71 -6.74
N VAL A 150 5.24 -1.85 -8.06
CA VAL A 150 5.99 -1.04 -9.03
C VAL A 150 5.64 0.43 -8.91
N TYR A 151 4.35 0.77 -8.91
CA TYR A 151 3.89 2.16 -8.84
C TYR A 151 4.30 2.85 -7.52
N PHE A 152 4.11 2.18 -6.38
CA PHE A 152 4.49 2.74 -5.09
C PHE A 152 6.01 2.85 -4.94
N SER A 153 6.75 1.85 -5.41
CA SER A 153 8.22 1.88 -5.39
C SER A 153 8.76 2.97 -6.31
N SER A 154 8.20 3.17 -7.51
CA SER A 154 8.64 4.25 -8.40
C SER A 154 8.34 5.63 -7.82
N LEU A 155 7.19 5.81 -7.18
CA LEU A 155 6.85 7.07 -6.52
C LEU A 155 7.76 7.35 -5.33
N LEU A 156 7.99 6.35 -4.47
CA LEU A 156 8.89 6.52 -3.31
C LEU A 156 10.34 6.75 -3.75
N PHE A 157 10.81 6.03 -4.78
CA PHE A 157 12.14 6.22 -5.35
C PHE A 157 12.32 7.61 -5.95
N TYR A 158 11.32 8.12 -6.66
CA TYR A 158 11.33 9.48 -7.17
C TYR A 158 11.49 10.50 -6.04
N VAL A 159 10.66 10.42 -4.99
CA VAL A 159 10.73 11.36 -3.85
C VAL A 159 12.07 11.28 -3.12
N LEU A 160 12.70 10.10 -3.06
CA LEU A 160 13.96 9.91 -2.36
C LEU A 160 15.20 10.33 -3.16
N GLU A 161 15.15 10.19 -4.49
CA GLU A 161 16.34 10.27 -5.34
C GLU A 161 16.30 11.47 -6.30
N HIS A 162 15.16 12.11 -6.58
CA HIS A 162 15.06 13.14 -7.61
C HIS A 162 16.01 14.34 -7.39
N ASP A 163 16.15 14.82 -6.15
CA ASP A 163 17.02 15.96 -5.83
C ASP A 163 18.49 15.58 -5.61
N LEU A 164 18.74 14.31 -5.27
CA LEU A 164 20.06 13.82 -4.86
C LEU A 164 20.79 13.05 -5.98
N ASN A 165 20.05 12.50 -6.92
CA ASN A 165 20.55 11.57 -7.92
C ASN A 165 20.44 12.19 -9.32
N PRO A 166 21.57 12.52 -9.96
CA PRO A 166 21.57 13.13 -11.30
C PRO A 166 20.99 12.21 -12.39
N MET A 167 20.80 10.92 -12.10
CA MET A 167 20.18 9.95 -13.03
C MET A 167 18.64 9.99 -13.00
N VAL A 168 18.02 10.61 -12.00
CA VAL A 168 16.56 10.68 -11.84
C VAL A 168 16.08 12.10 -12.17
N LYS A 169 15.94 12.41 -13.46
CA LYS A 169 15.57 13.75 -13.93
C LYS A 169 14.07 14.00 -13.91
N GLY A 170 13.29 12.94 -13.92
CA GLY A 170 11.83 13.01 -13.82
C GLY A 170 11.23 11.69 -13.38
N TYR A 171 9.92 11.70 -13.16
CA TYR A 171 9.21 10.50 -12.69
C TYR A 171 9.30 9.32 -13.67
N GLY A 172 9.41 9.59 -14.97
CA GLY A 172 9.61 8.55 -15.98
C GLY A 172 10.86 7.70 -15.74
N ASP A 173 11.94 8.30 -15.24
CA ASP A 173 13.18 7.61 -14.91
C ASP A 173 13.01 6.70 -13.69
N ALA A 174 12.26 7.15 -12.69
CA ALA A 174 11.93 6.34 -11.51
C ALA A 174 10.97 5.18 -11.84
N LEU A 175 10.02 5.40 -12.75
CA LEU A 175 9.14 4.34 -13.26
C LEU A 175 9.93 3.30 -14.07
N TRP A 176 10.85 3.76 -14.93
CA TRP A 176 11.77 2.91 -15.66
C TRP A 176 12.64 2.08 -14.73
N TRP A 177 13.22 2.71 -13.69
CA TRP A 177 13.96 2.02 -12.64
C TRP A 177 13.14 0.90 -12.01
N ALA A 178 11.92 1.19 -11.55
CA ALA A 178 11.08 0.21 -10.87
C ALA A 178 10.68 -0.98 -11.77
N LEU A 179 10.40 -0.72 -13.05
CA LEU A 179 10.07 -1.77 -14.03
C LEU A 179 11.26 -2.69 -14.32
N MET A 180 12.46 -2.13 -14.45
CA MET A 180 13.68 -2.91 -14.69
C MET A 180 14.11 -3.70 -13.46
N ASP A 181 13.91 -3.14 -12.27
CA ASP A 181 14.30 -3.77 -11.00
C ASP A 181 13.33 -4.89 -10.60
N VAL A 182 12.00 -4.71 -10.76
CA VAL A 182 11.02 -5.76 -10.50
C VAL A 182 11.14 -6.94 -11.47
N THR A 183 11.63 -6.71 -12.69
CA THR A 183 11.89 -7.79 -13.65
C THR A 183 13.23 -8.47 -13.42
N THR A 184 14.00 -8.02 -12.42
CA THR A 184 15.34 -8.52 -12.06
C THR A 184 16.39 -8.36 -13.15
N VAL A 185 16.07 -7.64 -14.23
CA VAL A 185 17.01 -7.28 -15.30
C VAL A 185 18.02 -6.25 -14.80
N GLY A 186 17.59 -5.41 -13.85
CA GLY A 186 18.37 -4.32 -13.29
C GLY A 186 18.30 -3.07 -14.17
N SER A 187 18.29 -1.91 -13.53
CA SER A 187 18.25 -0.62 -14.21
C SER A 187 19.65 -0.06 -14.45
N ASN A 188 19.79 0.84 -15.41
CA ASN A 188 20.95 1.72 -15.56
C ASN A 188 20.97 2.86 -14.54
N ILE A 189 19.91 3.01 -13.74
CA ILE A 189 19.78 3.98 -12.65
C ILE A 189 20.03 3.26 -11.33
N TYR A 190 20.98 3.76 -10.56
CA TYR A 190 21.33 3.19 -9.25
C TYR A 190 20.96 4.13 -8.12
N ALA A 191 20.40 3.59 -7.05
CA ALA A 191 20.09 4.32 -5.84
C ALA A 191 21.36 4.86 -5.16
N VAL A 192 21.37 6.14 -4.81
CA VAL A 192 22.47 6.78 -4.06
C VAL A 192 22.17 6.72 -2.56
N THR A 193 20.91 6.93 -2.17
CA THR A 193 20.47 6.97 -0.77
C THR A 193 20.40 5.57 -0.15
N VAL A 194 20.54 5.49 1.18
CA VAL A 194 20.41 4.23 1.92
C VAL A 194 19.01 3.64 1.77
N ALA A 195 17.97 4.49 1.85
CA ALA A 195 16.58 4.08 1.66
C ALA A 195 16.33 3.58 0.23
N GLY A 196 16.82 4.29 -0.79
CA GLY A 196 16.75 3.89 -2.20
C GLY A 196 17.38 2.52 -2.44
N LYS A 197 18.56 2.26 -1.87
CA LYS A 197 19.23 0.95 -1.98
C LYS A 197 18.43 -0.17 -1.33
N GLY A 198 17.85 0.10 -0.15
CA GLY A 198 16.96 -0.85 0.52
C GLY A 198 15.74 -1.20 -0.32
N MET A 199 15.15 -0.20 -0.99
CA MET A 199 14.03 -0.42 -1.90
C MET A 199 14.41 -1.25 -3.13
N SER A 200 15.61 -1.06 -3.71
CA SER A 200 16.05 -1.88 -4.83
C SER A 200 16.09 -3.37 -4.46
N VAL A 201 16.60 -3.68 -3.26
CA VAL A 201 16.62 -5.07 -2.78
C VAL A 201 15.20 -5.60 -2.55
N ALA A 202 14.32 -4.80 -1.96
CA ALA A 202 12.95 -5.19 -1.68
C ALA A 202 12.13 -5.41 -2.96
N LEU A 203 12.25 -4.51 -3.94
CA LEU A 203 11.49 -4.58 -5.19
C LEU A 203 11.98 -5.74 -6.07
N ALA A 204 13.30 -5.97 -6.15
CA ALA A 204 13.85 -7.15 -6.80
C ALA A 204 13.36 -8.46 -6.15
N ALA A 205 13.24 -8.51 -4.81
CA ALA A 205 12.71 -9.67 -4.10
C ALA A 205 11.23 -9.93 -4.43
N VAL A 206 10.40 -8.88 -4.49
CA VAL A 206 9.00 -8.98 -4.95
C VAL A 206 8.93 -9.48 -6.40
N GLY A 207 9.84 -9.02 -7.25
CA GLY A 207 10.01 -9.48 -8.63
C GLY A 207 10.30 -10.97 -8.75
N MET A 208 11.29 -11.47 -8.01
CA MET A 208 11.68 -12.89 -8.03
C MET A 208 10.55 -13.84 -7.62
N MET A 209 9.66 -13.41 -6.71
CA MET A 209 8.49 -14.19 -6.31
C MET A 209 7.48 -14.40 -7.46
N MET A 210 7.59 -13.65 -8.57
CA MET A 210 6.66 -13.72 -9.69
C MET A 210 6.81 -15.02 -10.50
N PHE A 211 8.04 -15.45 -10.74
CA PHE A 211 8.30 -16.62 -11.58
C PHE A 211 7.62 -17.89 -11.05
N PRO A 212 7.73 -18.26 -9.76
CA PRO A 212 7.05 -19.43 -9.22
C PRO A 212 5.52 -19.39 -9.34
N VAL A 213 4.90 -18.23 -9.10
CA VAL A 213 3.43 -18.09 -9.15
C VAL A 213 2.91 -18.27 -10.58
N PHE A 214 3.61 -17.72 -11.56
CA PHE A 214 3.27 -17.91 -12.97
C PHE A 214 3.40 -19.38 -13.38
N THR A 215 4.49 -20.06 -12.98
CA THR A 215 4.67 -21.50 -13.24
C THR A 215 3.54 -22.33 -12.63
N VAL A 216 3.20 -22.11 -11.36
CA VAL A 216 2.10 -22.83 -10.68
C VAL A 216 0.77 -22.60 -11.39
N TYR A 217 0.50 -21.36 -11.82
CA TYR A 217 -0.72 -21.06 -12.56
C TYR A 217 -0.80 -21.84 -13.87
N ILE A 218 0.25 -21.80 -14.70
CA ILE A 218 0.29 -22.55 -15.97
C ILE A 218 0.19 -24.05 -15.73
N THR A 219 0.93 -24.60 -14.76
CA THR A 219 0.86 -26.02 -14.40
C THR A 219 -0.54 -26.41 -13.96
N SER A 220 -1.22 -25.60 -13.15
CA SER A 220 -2.60 -25.86 -12.71
C SER A 220 -3.59 -25.85 -13.88
N LEU A 221 -3.38 -24.97 -14.86
CA LEU A 221 -4.23 -24.86 -16.05
C LEU A 221 -4.03 -26.06 -16.98
N VAL A 222 -2.78 -26.50 -17.19
CA VAL A 222 -2.44 -27.70 -17.95
C VAL A 222 -2.99 -28.97 -17.26
N GLN A 223 -2.85 -29.08 -15.94
CA GLN A 223 -3.39 -30.22 -15.18
C GLN A 223 -4.92 -30.28 -15.27
N ARG A 224 -5.61 -29.15 -15.20
CA ARG A 224 -7.07 -29.07 -15.40
C ARG A 224 -7.47 -29.45 -16.83
N GLY A 225 -6.71 -29.01 -17.83
CA GLY A 225 -6.91 -29.41 -19.22
C GLY A 225 -6.73 -30.92 -19.45
N ASN A 226 -5.71 -31.52 -18.83
CA ASN A 226 -5.42 -32.95 -18.95
C ASN A 226 -6.33 -33.84 -18.10
N GLY A 227 -6.85 -33.33 -16.98
CA GLY A 227 -7.77 -34.06 -16.09
C GLY A 227 -9.17 -34.25 -16.67
N ASN A 228 -9.59 -33.40 -17.61
CA ASN A 228 -10.88 -33.51 -18.30
C ASN A 228 -10.87 -34.52 -19.47
N GLY A 229 -9.75 -35.20 -19.73
CA GLY A 229 -9.57 -36.14 -20.86
C GLY A 229 -9.43 -37.62 -20.47
N LYS A 230 -9.53 -37.99 -19.20
CA LYS A 230 -9.48 -39.40 -18.77
C LYS A 230 -10.85 -39.87 -18.28
N PRO A 231 -11.51 -40.82 -18.97
CA PRO A 231 -12.63 -41.55 -18.38
C PRO A 231 -12.13 -42.22 -17.09
N GLN A 232 -12.81 -41.99 -15.98
CA GLN A 232 -12.65 -42.82 -14.79
C GLN A 232 -13.04 -44.25 -15.17
N GLN A 233 -12.04 -45.14 -15.27
CA GLN A 233 -12.22 -46.58 -15.23
C GLN A 233 -12.20 -47.03 -13.77
#